data_AF-A0A218Q1H1-F1
#
_entry.id   AF-A0A218Q1H1-F1
#
_cell.length_a   1.000
_cell.length_b   1.000
_cell.length_c   1.000
_cell.angle_alpha   90.00
_cell.angle_beta   90.00
_cell.angle_gamma   90.00
#
_symmetry.space_group_name_H-M   'P 1'
#
loop_
_entity.id
_entity.type
_entity.pdbx_description
1 polymer ?
#
loop_
_entity_poly.entity_id
_entity_poly.type
_entity_poly.pdbx_seq_one_letter_code
_entity_poly.pdbx_strand_id
1 'polypeptide(L)'
;MLIKPQIQIPQKLPFLSKLCWQREDIKNLTLLEMLRIYERGWHYRGALGDLSQPEALFVQQLAQYYNSWLGAQMFEKEFHHKILKVLSQLKANFFLECGAYFGGGTLVSLTHGEYRLSKDIDFLCSAGTGYRLLRQKIAEDQYNALFNTQNNLGATRFCEVGAIAALAEGIANK
;
A
#
# COMPACT_ATOMS: atom_id res chain seq x y z
N MET A 1 9.57 -20.66 -3.89
CA MET A 1 10.88 -19.97 -3.92
C MET A 1 10.66 -18.57 -3.36
N LEU A 2 11.35 -18.19 -2.29
CA LEU A 2 11.29 -16.84 -1.74
C LEU A 2 11.98 -15.89 -2.71
N ILE A 3 11.22 -15.05 -3.40
CA ILE A 3 11.75 -13.98 -4.26
C ILE A 3 12.55 -13.05 -3.35
N LYS A 4 13.88 -13.01 -3.51
CA LYS A 4 14.70 -11.98 -2.85
C LYS A 4 14.23 -10.63 -3.40
N PRO A 5 13.82 -9.70 -2.55
CA PRO A 5 13.31 -8.42 -3.01
C PRO A 5 14.48 -7.61 -3.55
N GLN A 6 14.36 -7.06 -4.76
CA GLN A 6 15.32 -6.10 -5.30
C GLN A 6 15.09 -4.70 -4.71
N ILE A 7 15.00 -4.60 -3.37
CA ILE A 7 14.86 -3.31 -2.69
C ILE A 7 16.21 -2.60 -2.74
N GLN A 8 16.30 -1.53 -3.52
CA GLN A 8 17.49 -0.70 -3.60
C GLN A 8 17.51 0.29 -2.43
N ILE A 9 18.63 0.33 -1.72
CA ILE A 9 18.83 1.28 -0.62
C ILE A 9 19.14 2.66 -1.23
N PRO A 10 18.35 3.71 -0.94
CA PRO A 10 18.65 5.07 -1.39
C PRO A 10 20.01 5.57 -0.90
N GLN A 11 20.67 6.42 -1.69
CA GLN A 11 21.96 7.04 -1.31
C GLN A 11 21.86 7.91 -0.04
N LYS A 12 20.68 8.47 0.24
CA LYS A 12 20.43 9.34 1.38
C LYS A 12 19.21 8.82 2.15
N LEU A 13 19.42 8.57 3.44
CA LEU A 13 18.39 8.18 4.40
C LEU A 13 18.40 9.17 5.58
N PRO A 14 18.03 10.44 5.36
CA PRO A 14 18.16 11.50 6.36
C PRO A 14 17.38 11.23 7.64
N PHE A 15 16.18 10.63 7.56
CA PHE A 15 15.39 10.29 8.74
C PHE A 15 16.01 9.12 9.51
N LEU A 16 16.40 8.04 8.83
CA LEU A 16 17.09 6.90 9.45
C LEU A 16 18.39 7.32 10.12
N SER A 17 19.16 8.20 9.48
CA SER A 17 20.42 8.71 10.01
C SER A 17 20.20 9.43 11.34
N LYS A 18 19.13 10.22 11.45
CA LYS A 18 18.75 10.91 12.70
C LYS A 18 18.23 9.92 13.75
N LEU A 19 17.46 8.91 13.35
CA LEU A 19 17.04 7.84 14.28
C LEU A 19 18.23 7.07 14.85
N CYS A 20 19.32 6.97 14.09
CA CYS A 20 20.54 6.26 14.48
C CYS A 20 21.61 7.15 15.10
N TRP A 21 21.29 8.36 15.57
CA TRP A 21 22.31 9.35 15.98
C TRP A 21 23.32 8.88 17.06
N GLN A 22 23.00 7.84 17.84
CA GLN A 22 23.89 7.23 18.84
C GLN A 22 24.64 5.98 18.35
N ARG A 23 24.43 5.55 17.10
CA ARG A 23 24.88 4.25 16.59
C ARG A 23 26.04 4.45 15.62
N GLU A 24 27.13 3.73 15.84
CA GLU A 24 28.36 3.87 15.03
C GLU A 24 28.27 3.10 13.70
N ASP A 25 27.51 2.01 13.64
CA ASP A 25 27.50 1.06 12.50
C ASP A 25 26.31 1.22 11.54
N ILE A 26 25.94 2.46 11.20
CA ILE A 26 24.79 2.75 10.32
C ILE A 26 25.00 2.17 8.91
N LYS A 27 26.24 2.00 8.49
CA LYS A 27 26.61 1.60 7.12
C LYS A 27 26.37 0.12 6.81
N ASN A 28 26.28 -0.74 7.84
CA ASN A 28 26.17 -2.20 7.67
C ASN A 28 24.80 -2.77 8.08
N LEU A 29 23.76 -1.94 8.18
CA LEU A 29 22.42 -2.40 8.56
C LEU A 29 21.78 -3.27 7.47
N THR A 30 21.19 -4.39 7.88
CA THR A 30 20.32 -5.19 7.02
C THR A 30 18.97 -4.49 6.78
N LEU A 31 18.26 -4.85 5.70
CA LEU A 31 16.92 -4.31 5.40
C LEU A 31 15.93 -4.50 6.56
N LEU A 32 15.98 -5.65 7.24
CA LEU A 32 15.14 -5.92 8.39
C LEU A 32 15.51 -5.03 9.57
N GLU A 33 16.79 -4.81 9.85
CA GLU A 33 17.21 -3.92 10.94
C GLU A 33 16.83 -2.46 10.65
N MET A 34 16.98 -2.01 9.40
CA MET A 34 16.52 -0.69 8.98
C MET A 34 15.02 -0.55 9.26
N LEU A 35 14.20 -1.53 8.87
CA LEU A 35 12.76 -1.55 9.17
C LEU A 35 12.50 -1.47 10.68
N ARG A 36 13.19 -2.25 11.51
CA ARG A 36 13.00 -2.24 12.97
C ARG A 36 13.39 -0.91 13.62
N ILE A 37 14.30 -0.16 13.01
CA ILE A 37 14.64 1.20 13.46
C ILE A 37 13.50 2.15 13.10
N TYR A 38 12.99 2.09 11.87
CA TYR A 38 11.84 2.90 11.46
C TYR A 38 10.60 2.61 12.32
N GLU A 39 10.30 1.35 12.61
CA GLU A 39 9.16 0.98 13.45
C GLU A 39 9.26 1.61 14.84
N ARG A 40 10.43 1.50 15.49
CA ARG A 40 10.64 2.09 16.82
C ARG A 40 10.63 3.62 16.79
N GLY A 41 11.20 4.20 15.73
CA GLY A 41 11.41 5.63 15.59
C GLY A 41 10.28 6.40 14.91
N TRP A 42 9.21 5.74 14.47
CA TRP A 42 8.19 6.33 13.60
C TRP A 42 7.50 7.56 14.20
N HIS A 43 7.32 7.57 15.52
CA HIS A 43 6.68 8.66 16.25
C HIS A 43 7.50 9.95 16.25
N TYR A 44 8.78 9.90 15.86
CA TYR A 44 9.66 11.07 15.76
C TYR A 44 9.60 11.78 14.41
N ARG A 45 8.75 11.34 13.47
CA ARG A 45 8.49 12.07 12.22
C ARG A 45 8.02 13.50 12.54
N GLY A 46 8.50 14.48 11.79
CA GLY A 46 8.24 15.91 12.03
C GLY A 46 9.08 16.52 13.17
N ALA A 47 9.35 15.78 14.25
CA ALA A 47 10.20 16.25 15.35
C ALA A 47 11.70 16.17 15.03
N LEU A 48 12.15 15.03 14.49
CA LEU A 48 13.51 14.87 13.98
C LEU A 48 13.61 15.33 12.51
N GLY A 49 12.49 15.66 11.87
CA GLY A 49 12.39 16.05 10.47
C GLY A 49 11.60 15.04 9.63
N ASP A 50 11.37 15.40 8.39
CA ASP A 50 10.48 14.66 7.49
C ASP A 50 11.23 13.62 6.67
N LEU A 51 10.52 12.58 6.23
CA LEU A 51 11.06 11.62 5.28
C LEU A 51 11.22 12.30 3.92
N SER A 52 12.42 12.21 3.36
CA SER A 52 12.59 12.53 1.95
C SER A 52 11.78 11.57 1.08
N GLN A 53 11.32 12.00 -0.09
CA GLN A 53 10.52 11.15 -0.99
C GLN A 53 11.19 9.78 -1.30
N PRO A 54 12.51 9.70 -1.61
CA PRO A 54 13.18 8.41 -1.83
C PRO A 54 13.21 7.53 -0.57
N GLU A 55 13.37 8.13 0.61
CA GLU A 55 13.37 7.41 1.88
C GLU A 55 11.96 6.91 2.25
N ALA A 56 10.92 7.70 1.98
CA ALA A 56 9.54 7.26 2.15
C ALA A 56 9.22 6.04 1.29
N LEU A 57 9.59 6.07 -0.01
CA LEU A 57 9.44 4.94 -0.92
C LEU A 57 10.19 3.70 -0.41
N PHE A 58 11.40 3.88 0.10
CA PHE A 58 12.19 2.79 0.68
C PHE A 58 11.50 2.17 1.91
N VAL A 59 11.00 2.99 2.84
CA VAL A 59 10.22 2.50 4.00
C VAL A 59 8.96 1.78 3.55
N GLN A 60 8.28 2.28 2.50
CA GLN A 60 7.09 1.64 1.93
C GLN A 60 7.40 0.23 1.43
N GLN A 61 8.47 0.09 0.65
CA GLN A 61 8.90 -1.20 0.11
C GLN A 61 9.29 -2.18 1.23
N LEU A 62 10.01 -1.70 2.25
CA LEU A 62 10.31 -2.51 3.43
C LEU A 62 9.03 -2.98 4.14
N ALA A 63 8.09 -2.06 4.35
CA ALA A 63 6.85 -2.37 5.04
C ALA A 63 5.96 -3.34 4.26
N GLN A 64 5.91 -3.21 2.93
CA GLN A 64 5.24 -4.17 2.06
C GLN A 64 5.89 -5.55 2.12
N TYR A 65 7.21 -5.60 1.93
CA TYR A 65 7.94 -6.87 1.86
C TYR A 65 7.90 -7.66 3.18
N TYR A 66 8.04 -6.97 4.31
CA TYR A 66 8.01 -7.60 5.63
C TYR A 66 6.63 -7.59 6.29
N ASN A 67 5.58 -7.15 5.59
CA ASN A 67 4.22 -7.01 6.11
C ASN A 67 4.15 -6.23 7.45
N SER A 68 4.83 -5.08 7.50
CA SER A 68 4.90 -4.20 8.67
C SER A 68 3.68 -3.27 8.77
N TRP A 69 3.33 -2.91 10.01
CA TRP A 69 2.29 -1.92 10.33
C TRP A 69 2.59 -0.52 9.78
N LEU A 70 3.87 -0.21 9.49
CA LEU A 70 4.27 1.06 8.90
C LEU A 70 3.59 1.34 7.55
N GLY A 71 3.24 0.29 6.80
CA GLY A 71 2.55 0.43 5.52
C GLY A 71 1.19 1.14 5.65
N ALA A 72 0.52 0.99 6.79
CA ALA A 72 -0.75 1.66 7.07
C ALA A 72 -0.58 3.10 7.58
N GLN A 73 0.58 3.42 8.17
CA GLN A 73 0.85 4.71 8.83
C GLN A 73 1.58 5.72 7.93
N MET A 74 1.88 5.33 6.69
CA MET A 74 2.49 6.19 5.68
C MET A 74 1.53 7.19 5.05
N PHE A 75 0.24 7.01 5.28
CA PHE A 75 -0.84 7.84 4.72
C PHE A 75 -1.21 8.91 5.75
N GLU A 76 -1.13 10.18 5.39
CA GLU A 76 -1.45 11.31 6.28
C GLU A 76 -2.86 11.85 5.99
N LYS A 77 -3.34 11.67 4.76
CA LYS A 77 -4.64 12.19 4.33
C LYS A 77 -5.75 11.26 4.79
N GLU A 78 -6.63 11.78 5.63
CA GLU A 78 -7.84 11.08 6.11
C GLU A 78 -8.66 10.47 4.96
N PHE A 79 -8.67 11.11 3.79
CA PHE A 79 -9.37 10.63 2.61
C PHE A 79 -8.76 9.34 2.04
N HIS A 80 -7.44 9.22 2.04
CA HIS A 80 -6.74 8.01 1.59
C HIS A 80 -6.93 6.85 2.57
N HIS A 81 -7.01 7.11 3.87
CA HIS A 81 -7.47 6.10 4.85
C HIS A 81 -8.88 5.57 4.55
N LYS A 82 -9.82 6.46 4.18
CA LYS A 82 -11.18 6.07 3.79
C LYS A 82 -11.16 5.19 2.53
N ILE A 83 -10.36 5.54 1.53
CA ILE A 83 -10.21 4.75 0.31
C ILE A 83 -9.65 3.36 0.62
N LEU A 84 -8.59 3.27 1.42
CA LEU A 84 -7.99 1.98 1.80
C LEU A 84 -9.00 1.08 2.52
N LYS A 85 -9.84 1.66 3.37
CA LYS A 85 -10.93 0.94 4.04
C LYS A 85 -11.99 0.42 3.07
N VAL A 86 -12.33 1.19 2.03
CA VAL A 86 -13.24 0.72 0.97
C VAL A 86 -12.58 -0.44 0.21
N LEU A 87 -11.32 -0.29 -0.18
CA LEU A 87 -10.57 -1.32 -0.91
C LEU A 87 -10.47 -2.62 -0.11
N SER A 88 -10.25 -2.58 1.21
CA SER A 88 -10.16 -3.78 2.07
C SER A 88 -11.47 -4.54 2.22
N GLN A 89 -12.61 -3.94 1.83
CA GLN A 89 -13.92 -4.58 1.91
C GLN A 89 -14.33 -5.23 0.58
N LEU A 90 -13.56 -5.02 -0.49
CA LEU A 90 -13.87 -5.57 -1.81
C LEU A 90 -13.67 -7.09 -1.85
N LYS A 91 -14.51 -7.75 -2.66
CA LYS A 91 -14.37 -9.15 -3.06
C LYS A 91 -13.18 -9.32 -3.98
N ALA A 92 -11.95 -9.29 -3.45
CA ALA A 92 -10.71 -9.33 -4.24
C ALA A 92 -10.69 -10.47 -5.27
N ASN A 93 -11.16 -11.67 -4.90
CA ASN A 93 -11.25 -12.82 -5.81
C ASN A 93 -12.17 -12.58 -7.02
N PHE A 94 -13.27 -11.86 -6.83
CA PHE A 94 -14.21 -11.53 -7.90
C PHE A 94 -13.60 -10.50 -8.87
N PHE A 95 -12.90 -9.49 -8.34
CA PHE A 95 -12.15 -8.53 -9.18
C PHE A 95 -11.05 -9.23 -9.97
N LEU A 96 -10.33 -10.17 -9.35
CA LEU A 96 -9.32 -10.98 -10.02
C LEU A 96 -9.92 -11.85 -11.14
N GLU A 97 -11.06 -12.51 -10.88
CA GLU A 97 -11.81 -13.27 -11.90
C GLU A 97 -12.24 -12.39 -13.08
N CYS A 98 -12.66 -11.15 -12.80
CA CYS A 98 -13.02 -10.18 -13.83
C CYS A 98 -11.79 -9.58 -14.56
N GLY A 99 -10.55 -9.89 -14.14
CA GLY A 99 -9.35 -9.23 -14.63
C GLY A 99 -9.40 -7.70 -14.40
N ALA A 100 -10.00 -7.28 -13.30
CA ALA A 100 -10.17 -5.89 -12.89
C ALA A 100 -9.18 -5.56 -11.77
N TYR A 101 -8.25 -4.65 -12.03
CA TYR A 101 -7.15 -4.30 -11.14
C TYR A 101 -7.27 -2.87 -10.67
N PHE A 102 -7.04 -2.62 -9.38
CA PHE A 102 -7.05 -1.25 -8.86
C PHE A 102 -5.97 -0.43 -9.56
N GLY A 103 -6.30 0.80 -9.92
CA GLY A 103 -5.45 1.65 -10.76
C GLY A 103 -5.75 3.13 -10.63
N GLY A 104 -5.40 3.88 -11.68
CA GLY A 104 -5.68 5.31 -11.76
C GLY A 104 -4.86 6.18 -10.82
N GLY A 105 -5.33 7.41 -10.65
CA GLY A 105 -4.58 8.46 -9.94
C GLY A 105 -4.33 8.15 -8.47
N THR A 106 -5.25 7.42 -7.85
CA THR A 106 -5.20 7.08 -6.44
C THR A 106 -4.21 5.95 -6.16
N LEU A 107 -4.11 4.94 -7.02
CA LEU A 107 -3.02 3.95 -6.91
C LEU A 107 -1.66 4.64 -6.99
N VAL A 108 -1.45 5.54 -7.97
CA VAL A 108 -0.18 6.26 -8.13
C VAL A 108 0.09 7.12 -6.89
N SER A 109 -0.93 7.79 -6.36
CA SER A 109 -0.83 8.57 -5.13
C SER A 109 -0.42 7.71 -3.93
N LEU A 110 -1.06 6.55 -3.73
CA LEU A 110 -0.79 5.67 -2.60
C LEU A 110 0.60 4.99 -2.72
N THR A 111 1.05 4.70 -3.93
CA THR A 111 2.37 4.08 -4.19
C THR A 111 3.54 5.07 -4.12
N HIS A 112 3.27 6.38 -4.11
CA HIS A 112 4.29 7.44 -4.08
C HIS A 112 4.09 8.40 -2.89
N GLY A 113 3.80 7.85 -1.71
CA GLY A 113 3.75 8.59 -0.45
C GLY A 113 2.74 9.75 -0.42
N GLU A 114 1.58 9.57 -1.05
CA GLU A 114 0.51 10.59 -1.13
C GLU A 114 0.92 11.96 -1.71
N TYR A 115 1.86 11.98 -2.66
CA TYR A 115 2.39 13.22 -3.27
C TYR A 115 1.31 14.20 -3.74
N ARG A 116 0.10 13.72 -4.09
CA ARG A 116 -1.08 14.56 -4.35
C ARG A 116 -2.32 13.97 -3.66
N LEU A 117 -3.39 14.75 -3.55
CA LEU A 117 -4.68 14.19 -3.12
C LEU A 117 -5.41 13.68 -4.37
N SER A 118 -5.67 12.38 -4.40
CA SER A 118 -6.49 11.71 -5.42
C SER A 118 -7.62 10.97 -4.70
N LYS A 119 -8.86 11.17 -5.16
CA LYS A 119 -10.07 10.77 -4.42
C LYS A 119 -10.82 9.60 -5.07
N ASP A 120 -10.54 9.32 -6.33
CA ASP A 120 -11.27 8.34 -7.12
C ASP A 120 -10.79 6.92 -6.85
N ILE A 121 -11.67 5.93 -7.05
CA ILE A 121 -11.31 4.51 -7.00
C ILE A 121 -11.51 3.95 -8.40
N ASP A 122 -10.42 3.89 -9.16
CA ASP A 122 -10.43 3.40 -10.54
C ASP A 122 -9.99 1.94 -10.61
N PHE A 123 -10.62 1.18 -11.50
CA PHE A 123 -10.20 -0.17 -11.85
C PHE A 123 -9.90 -0.26 -13.34
N LEU A 124 -8.72 -0.79 -13.68
CA LEU A 124 -8.38 -1.18 -15.04
C LEU A 124 -8.92 -2.59 -15.28
N CYS A 125 -9.82 -2.73 -16.26
CA CYS A 125 -10.38 -4.01 -16.65
C CYS A 125 -10.25 -4.15 -18.17
N SER A 126 -9.73 -5.30 -18.63
CA SER A 126 -9.65 -5.55 -20.07
C SER A 126 -11.04 -5.67 -20.68
N ALA A 127 -11.28 -4.98 -21.80
CA ALA A 127 -12.53 -5.11 -22.54
C ALA A 127 -12.73 -6.57 -22.99
N GLY A 128 -13.79 -7.23 -22.51
CA GLY A 128 -14.00 -8.66 -22.75
C GLY A 128 -15.02 -9.31 -21.81
N THR A 129 -14.83 -10.61 -21.58
CA THR A 129 -15.69 -11.43 -20.71
C THR A 129 -15.70 -10.94 -19.27
N GLY A 130 -14.54 -10.56 -18.73
CA GLY A 130 -14.42 -10.04 -17.35
C GLY A 130 -15.22 -8.76 -17.12
N TYR A 131 -15.10 -7.76 -18.00
CA TYR A 131 -15.90 -6.53 -17.91
C TYR A 131 -17.42 -6.80 -18.05
N ARG A 132 -17.80 -7.77 -18.89
CA ARG A 132 -19.21 -8.18 -19.03
C ARG A 132 -19.75 -8.83 -17.76
N LEU A 133 -18.98 -9.74 -17.18
CA LEU A 133 -19.30 -10.40 -15.91
C LEU A 133 -19.44 -9.36 -14.79
N LEU A 134 -18.50 -8.41 -14.70
CA LEU A 134 -18.55 -7.32 -13.73
C LEU A 134 -19.85 -6.51 -13.87
N ARG A 135 -20.21 -6.08 -15.08
CA ARG A 135 -21.46 -5.32 -15.31
C ARG A 135 -22.71 -6.14 -15.04
N GLN A 136 -22.73 -7.41 -15.42
CA GLN A 136 -23.86 -8.29 -15.17
C GLN A 136 -24.08 -8.46 -13.67
N LYS A 137 -23.03 -8.77 -12.91
CA LYS A 137 -23.13 -8.95 -11.46
C LYS A 137 -23.53 -7.68 -10.73
N ILE A 138 -23.03 -6.52 -11.16
CA ILE A 138 -23.48 -5.23 -10.62
C ILE A 138 -24.96 -4.99 -10.94
N ALA A 139 -25.44 -5.34 -12.13
CA ALA A 139 -26.85 -5.19 -12.47
C ALA A 139 -27.76 -6.09 -11.60
N GLU A 140 -27.32 -7.33 -11.34
CA GLU A 140 -28.04 -8.33 -10.53
C GLU A 140 -28.02 -7.98 -9.03
N ASP A 141 -26.81 -7.79 -8.48
CA ASP A 141 -26.57 -7.77 -7.03
C ASP A 141 -26.16 -6.38 -6.50
N GLN A 142 -26.10 -5.37 -7.37
CA GLN A 142 -25.73 -3.99 -7.04
C GLN A 142 -24.38 -3.94 -6.29
N TYR A 143 -24.28 -3.20 -5.18
CA TYR A 143 -23.07 -3.12 -4.37
C TYR A 143 -22.67 -4.46 -3.73
N ASN A 144 -23.61 -5.38 -3.51
CA ASN A 144 -23.29 -6.68 -2.92
C ASN A 144 -22.44 -7.55 -3.86
N ALA A 145 -22.43 -7.25 -5.16
CA ALA A 145 -21.50 -7.86 -6.10
C ALA A 145 -20.03 -7.56 -5.75
N LEU A 146 -19.76 -6.38 -5.18
CA LEU A 146 -18.42 -5.84 -5.02
C LEU A 146 -17.83 -6.04 -3.62
N PHE A 147 -18.67 -6.12 -2.57
CA PHE A 147 -18.21 -6.10 -1.18
C PHE A 147 -18.48 -7.41 -0.43
N ASN A 148 -17.58 -7.81 0.48
CA ASN A 148 -17.69 -9.02 1.30
C ASN A 148 -18.77 -8.89 2.41
N THR A 149 -18.93 -7.70 2.99
CA THR A 149 -19.91 -7.39 4.05
C THR A 149 -20.10 -5.88 4.18
N GLN A 150 -21.35 -5.40 4.29
CA GLN A 150 -21.65 -3.97 4.50
C GLN A 150 -21.61 -3.54 5.99
N ASN A 151 -21.49 -4.49 6.92
CA ASN A 151 -21.46 -4.23 8.36
C ASN A 151 -20.02 -4.17 8.88
N ASN A 152 -19.44 -2.98 8.87
CA ASN A 152 -18.62 -2.38 9.94
C ASN A 152 -17.74 -1.28 9.35
N LEU A 153 -18.27 -0.05 9.37
CA LEU A 153 -17.43 1.14 9.33
C LEU A 153 -16.73 1.38 10.69
N GLY A 154 -16.76 0.43 11.63
CA GLY A 154 -16.03 0.45 12.88
C GLY A 154 -14.79 -0.44 12.84
N ALA A 155 -13.61 0.17 13.03
CA ALA A 155 -12.34 -0.44 13.43
C ALA A 155 -12.03 -1.84 12.87
N THR A 156 -11.50 -1.92 11.65
CA THR A 156 -10.86 -3.14 11.16
C THR A 156 -9.34 -2.98 11.29
N ARG A 157 -8.68 -3.95 11.95
CA ARG A 157 -7.22 -4.01 12.05
C ARG A 157 -6.63 -3.97 10.64
N PHE A 158 -5.71 -3.04 10.40
CA PHE A 158 -4.93 -2.93 9.17
C PHE A 158 -3.94 -4.10 9.06
N CYS A 159 -4.46 -5.29 8.77
CA CYS A 159 -3.70 -6.40 8.23
C CYS A 159 -4.28 -6.70 6.86
N GLU A 160 -3.84 -5.95 5.85
CA GLU A 160 -3.75 -6.41 4.47
C GLU A 160 -3.13 -5.29 3.62
N VAL A 161 -1.84 -5.04 3.85
CA VAL A 161 -0.98 -4.51 2.78
C VAL A 161 -1.01 -5.45 1.56
N GLY A 162 -1.39 -6.72 1.79
CA GLY A 162 -1.75 -7.72 0.79
C GLY A 162 -2.95 -7.38 -0.10
N ALA A 163 -3.93 -6.55 0.32
CA ALA A 163 -5.05 -6.19 -0.56
C ALA A 163 -4.60 -5.30 -1.73
N ILE A 164 -3.60 -4.43 -1.51
CA ILE A 164 -2.97 -3.65 -2.57
C ILE A 164 -2.05 -4.54 -3.41
N ALA A 165 -1.31 -5.47 -2.80
CA ALA A 165 -0.42 -6.38 -3.52
C ALA A 165 -1.19 -7.37 -4.42
N ALA A 166 -2.29 -7.96 -3.93
CA ALA A 166 -3.15 -8.86 -4.70
C ALA A 166 -3.86 -8.14 -5.86
N LEU A 167 -4.11 -6.84 -5.73
CA LEU A 167 -4.63 -6.01 -6.82
C LEU A 167 -3.52 -5.49 -7.77
N ALA A 168 -2.26 -5.51 -7.35
CA ALA A 168 -1.10 -5.05 -8.12
C ALA A 168 -0.33 -6.16 -8.88
N GLU A 169 -0.52 -7.44 -8.52
CA GLU A 169 0.13 -8.57 -9.21
C GLU A 169 -0.23 -8.70 -10.71
N GLY A 170 -1.27 -8.01 -11.17
CA GLY A 170 -1.64 -7.93 -12.59
C GLY A 170 -0.75 -7.04 -13.48
N ILE A 171 0.20 -6.28 -12.92
CA ILE A 171 1.07 -5.38 -13.69
C ILE A 171 2.45 -6.00 -13.99
N ALA A 172 2.88 -7.02 -13.23
CA ALA A 172 4.24 -7.59 -13.36
C ALA A 172 4.36 -8.78 -14.33
N ASN A 173 3.27 -9.27 -14.92
CA ASN A 173 3.24 -10.47 -15.79
C ASN A 173 2.54 -10.25 -17.14
N LYS A 174 2.61 -9.04 -17.70
CA LYS A 174 2.29 -8.79 -19.11
C LYS A 174 3.49 -8.21 -19.85
#